data_AF-F4WM38-F1
#
_entry.id   AF-F4WM38-F1
#
_cell.length_a   1.000
_cell.length_b   1.000
_cell.length_c   1.000
_cell.angle_alpha   90.00
_cell.angle_beta   90.00
_cell.angle_gamma   90.00
#
_symmetry.space_group_name_H-M   'P 1'
#
loop_
_entity.id
_entity.type
_entity.pdbx_description
1 polymer ?
#
loop_
_entity_poly.entity_id
_entity_poly.type
_entity_poly.pdbx_seq_one_letter_code
_entity_poly.pdbx_strand_id
1 'polypeptide(L)'
;MASEDINSHATASSEETGQSASSNLQEESTKDANSAKPQAQVNRTSNLQKIRQRKQQTYNLPQEKKLLKLANYSACQAEECKCIGWKNAQPILKSAKGEIQQPVINFFDPCKICTHPLENHIKHLPVQSDEEINRLLGMAIDADNIFANTHREVDPDTKKVYIYLYKLLRNCIFSMTKPTVEGPLGQPPFERPNI
;
A
#
# COMPACT_ATOMS: atom_id res chain seq x y z
N MET A 1 12.19 -23.42 53.57
CA MET A 1 11.23 -22.50 54.21
C MET A 1 10.25 -22.12 53.10
N ALA A 2 9.16 -22.87 52.86
CA ALA A 2 7.87 -22.89 53.60
C ALA A 2 7.27 -21.46 53.65
N SER A 3 6.08 -21.12 53.13
CA SER A 3 4.80 -21.82 52.86
C SER A 3 4.02 -21.04 51.75
N GLU A 4 3.26 -21.64 50.82
CA GLU A 4 1.79 -21.90 50.81
C GLU A 4 0.94 -20.74 51.36
N ASP A 5 -0.02 -20.18 50.60
CA ASP A 5 -1.41 -20.67 50.60
C ASP A 5 -2.21 -20.50 49.30
N ILE A 6 -3.14 -21.43 49.16
CA ILE A 6 -4.15 -21.65 48.12
C ILE A 6 -5.48 -21.03 48.59
N ASN A 7 -6.35 -20.56 47.68
CA ASN A 7 -7.79 -20.68 47.92
C ASN A 7 -8.57 -20.71 46.60
N SER A 8 -9.34 -21.77 46.47
CA SER A 8 -10.26 -22.10 45.39
C SER A 8 -11.67 -21.95 45.97
N HIS A 9 -12.63 -21.38 45.23
CA HIS A 9 -14.03 -21.74 45.43
C HIS A 9 -14.78 -21.73 44.10
N ALA A 10 -15.39 -22.88 43.84
CA ALA A 10 -16.32 -23.20 42.78
C ALA A 10 -17.75 -23.24 43.35
N THR A 11 -18.74 -22.94 42.51
CA THR A 11 -20.15 -23.43 42.50
C THR A 11 -20.79 -22.84 41.22
N ALA A 12 -21.20 -23.56 40.17
CA ALA A 12 -22.13 -24.69 39.99
C ALA A 12 -23.61 -24.29 39.81
N SER A 13 -24.21 -24.87 38.75
CA SER A 13 -25.65 -25.09 38.44
C SER A 13 -26.45 -23.93 37.83
N SER A 14 -27.45 -24.10 36.94
CA SER A 14 -27.87 -25.06 35.89
C SER A 14 -29.29 -24.61 35.49
N GLU A 15 -29.60 -24.62 34.18
CA GLU A 15 -30.90 -24.99 33.54
C GLU A 15 -32.17 -24.16 33.92
N GLU A 16 -33.20 -23.92 33.10
CA GLU A 16 -33.83 -24.68 32.01
C GLU A 16 -34.88 -23.79 31.28
N THR A 17 -35.44 -24.33 30.18
CA THR A 17 -36.78 -24.05 29.56
C THR A 17 -36.97 -22.73 28.79
N GLY A 18 -37.39 -22.64 27.52
CA GLY A 18 -38.09 -23.57 26.61
C GLY A 18 -39.55 -23.12 26.42
N GLN A 19 -39.93 -22.59 25.25
CA GLN A 19 -41.18 -22.90 24.50
C GLN A 19 -41.51 -21.90 23.37
N SER A 20 -42.10 -22.48 22.32
CA SER A 20 -42.58 -21.92 21.06
C SER A 20 -44.06 -21.49 21.13
N ALA A 21 -44.49 -20.58 20.26
CA ALA A 21 -45.87 -20.53 19.73
C ALA A 21 -45.95 -19.74 18.40
N SER A 22 -46.83 -20.18 17.52
CA SER A 22 -47.03 -19.75 16.12
C SER A 22 -48.18 -18.72 15.92
N SER A 23 -48.14 -18.05 14.75
CA SER A 23 -49.26 -17.71 13.84
C SER A 23 -49.78 -16.26 13.69
N ASN A 24 -49.55 -15.75 12.47
CA ASN A 24 -50.43 -15.12 11.46
C ASN A 24 -50.81 -13.61 11.42
N LEU A 25 -50.50 -13.03 10.23
CA LEU A 25 -51.20 -12.04 9.38
C LEU A 25 -51.44 -10.62 9.97
N GLN A 26 -51.10 -9.49 9.31
CA GLN A 26 -51.48 -9.07 7.96
C GLN A 26 -50.65 -7.85 7.47
N GLU A 27 -50.77 -7.57 6.17
CA GLU A 27 -50.07 -6.59 5.31
C GLU A 27 -50.17 -5.11 5.72
N GLU A 28 -49.12 -4.32 5.46
CA GLU A 28 -49.29 -3.05 4.72
C GLU A 28 -48.03 -2.68 3.92
N SER A 29 -48.28 -2.30 2.66
CA SER A 29 -47.33 -1.99 1.61
C SER A 29 -46.78 -0.57 1.76
N THR A 30 -45.48 -0.35 1.56
CA THR A 30 -44.95 0.91 0.98
C THR A 30 -43.50 0.75 0.53
N LYS A 31 -43.37 0.65 -0.80
CA LYS A 31 -42.42 1.33 -1.70
C LYS A 31 -40.95 1.56 -1.29
N ASP A 32 -40.12 1.35 -2.32
CA ASP A 32 -38.76 1.88 -2.56
C ASP A 32 -37.58 1.02 -2.11
N ALA A 33 -37.49 -0.16 -2.70
CA ALA A 33 -36.20 -0.78 -3.04
C ALA A 33 -35.57 -0.04 -4.23
N ASN A 34 -34.96 1.13 -4.00
CA ASN A 34 -34.17 1.82 -5.02
C ASN A 34 -32.69 1.93 -4.62
N SER A 35 -31.95 0.88 -5.00
CA SER A 35 -30.59 0.92 -5.55
C SER A 35 -29.67 2.08 -5.12
N ALA A 36 -29.08 1.99 -3.93
CA ALA A 36 -27.93 2.81 -3.53
C ALA A 36 -26.58 2.19 -3.96
N LYS A 37 -26.46 1.67 -5.19
CA LYS A 37 -25.23 0.97 -5.65
C LYS A 37 -24.67 1.19 -7.08
N PRO A 38 -24.87 2.32 -7.80
CA PRO A 38 -24.10 2.55 -9.04
C PRO A 38 -22.82 3.38 -8.87
N GLN A 39 -22.78 4.37 -7.97
CA GLN A 39 -21.73 5.41 -8.01
C GLN A 39 -20.35 4.97 -7.51
N ALA A 40 -20.28 4.20 -6.42
CA ALA A 40 -19.00 3.74 -5.87
C ALA A 40 -18.28 2.76 -6.82
N GLN A 41 -19.05 1.92 -7.53
CA GLN A 41 -18.52 0.92 -8.44
C GLN A 41 -17.97 1.53 -9.73
N VAL A 42 -18.67 2.53 -10.30
CA VAL A 42 -18.20 3.30 -11.47
C VAL A 42 -16.96 4.14 -11.15
N ASN A 43 -16.90 4.73 -9.95
CA ASN A 43 -15.71 5.46 -9.51
C ASN A 43 -14.49 4.54 -9.31
N ARG A 44 -14.70 3.31 -8.82
CA ARG A 44 -13.62 2.33 -8.63
C ARG A 44 -13.03 1.84 -9.95
N THR A 45 -13.88 1.54 -10.95
CA THR A 45 -13.42 1.14 -12.29
C THR A 45 -12.67 2.26 -12.99
N SER A 46 -13.14 3.51 -12.87
CA SER A 46 -12.44 4.69 -13.38
C SER A 46 -11.06 4.88 -12.76
N ASN A 47 -10.92 4.71 -11.44
CA ASN A 47 -9.62 4.83 -10.76
C ASN A 47 -8.63 3.72 -11.18
N LEU A 48 -9.11 2.48 -11.35
CA LEU A 48 -8.27 1.39 -11.83
C LEU A 48 -7.76 1.64 -13.27
N GLN A 49 -8.61 2.19 -14.14
CA GLN A 49 -8.21 2.60 -15.49
C GLN A 49 -7.14 3.69 -15.45
N LYS A 50 -7.30 4.71 -14.61
CA LYS A 50 -6.30 5.78 -14.43
C LYS A 50 -4.95 5.24 -13.96
N ILE A 51 -4.95 4.30 -13.00
CA ILE A 51 -3.71 3.66 -12.52
C ILE A 51 -3.04 2.87 -13.64
N ARG A 52 -3.80 2.07 -14.40
CA ARG A 52 -3.28 1.31 -15.55
C ARG A 52 -2.68 2.23 -16.61
N GLN A 53 -3.36 3.33 -16.94
CA GLN A 53 -2.86 4.33 -17.88
C GLN A 53 -1.56 4.98 -17.39
N ARG A 54 -1.50 5.37 -16.11
CA ARG A 54 -0.29 5.96 -15.51
C ARG A 54 0.88 4.98 -15.50
N LYS A 55 0.63 3.70 -15.26
CA LYS A 55 1.63 2.63 -15.39
C LYS A 55 2.16 2.56 -16.82
N GLN A 56 1.29 2.46 -17.82
CA GLN A 56 1.70 2.41 -19.22
C GLN A 56 2.51 3.63 -19.64
N GLN A 57 2.07 4.84 -19.27
CA GLN A 57 2.81 6.07 -19.54
C GLN A 57 4.20 6.05 -18.90
N THR A 58 4.31 5.51 -17.68
CA THR A 58 5.59 5.42 -16.97
C THR A 58 6.52 4.39 -17.59
N TYR A 59 5.99 3.27 -18.09
CA TYR A 59 6.78 2.22 -18.78
C TYR A 59 7.32 2.70 -20.13
N ASN A 60 6.67 3.68 -20.75
CA ASN A 60 7.11 4.26 -22.02
C ASN A 60 8.11 5.43 -21.85
N LEU A 61 8.51 5.76 -20.61
CA LEU A 61 9.50 6.82 -20.38
C LEU A 61 10.91 6.40 -20.81
N PRO A 62 11.78 7.36 -21.15
CA PRO A 62 13.21 7.09 -21.31
C PRO A 62 13.81 6.46 -20.04
N GLN A 63 14.82 5.61 -20.22
CA GLN A 63 15.40 4.82 -19.14
C GLN A 63 15.86 5.68 -17.95
N GLU A 64 16.49 6.81 -18.19
CA GLU A 64 16.94 7.75 -17.15
C GLU A 64 15.80 8.20 -16.23
N LYS A 65 14.62 8.48 -16.81
CA LYS A 65 13.43 8.89 -16.04
C LYS A 65 12.83 7.72 -15.25
N LYS A 66 12.93 6.48 -15.77
CA LYS A 66 12.55 5.27 -15.04
C LYS A 66 13.44 5.07 -13.81
N LEU A 67 14.75 5.14 -13.99
CA LEU A 67 15.75 5.00 -12.92
C LEU A 67 15.55 6.05 -11.84
N LEU A 68 15.32 7.31 -12.24
CA LEU A 68 15.08 8.40 -11.30
C LEU A 68 13.82 8.18 -10.44
N LYS A 69 12.75 7.61 -11.02
CA LYS A 69 11.55 7.26 -10.25
C LYS A 69 11.86 6.21 -9.18
N LEU A 70 12.61 5.17 -9.55
CA LEU A 70 13.00 4.09 -8.65
C LEU A 70 14.04 4.51 -7.59
N ALA A 71 14.83 5.54 -7.87
CA ALA A 71 15.84 6.05 -6.93
C ALA A 71 15.26 6.41 -5.54
N ASN A 72 14.01 6.91 -5.48
CA ASN A 72 13.34 7.24 -4.21
C ASN A 72 13.06 6.02 -3.32
N TYR A 73 13.07 4.83 -3.92
CA TYR A 73 12.77 3.55 -3.28
C TYR A 73 14.01 2.67 -3.07
N SER A 74 15.18 3.15 -3.53
CA SER A 74 16.39 2.36 -3.65
C SER A 74 17.42 2.72 -2.58
N ALA A 75 18.15 1.73 -2.07
CA ALA A 75 19.24 1.95 -1.12
C ALA A 75 20.43 2.66 -1.78
N CYS A 76 21.12 3.50 -1.03
CA CYS A 76 22.43 3.98 -1.44
C CYS A 76 23.46 2.85 -1.29
N GLN A 77 24.19 2.54 -2.35
CA GLN A 77 25.21 1.49 -2.42
C GLN A 77 26.63 2.01 -2.10
N ALA A 78 26.72 3.19 -1.48
CA ALA A 78 27.97 3.69 -0.91
C ALA A 78 28.32 2.92 0.37
N GLU A 79 29.61 2.76 0.63
CA GLU A 79 30.11 2.07 1.82
C GLU A 79 29.59 2.72 3.11
N GLU A 80 29.17 1.87 4.07
CA GLU A 80 28.60 2.27 5.36
C GLU A 80 27.36 3.19 5.33
N CYS A 81 26.71 3.36 4.16
CA CYS A 81 25.56 4.22 4.04
C CYS A 81 24.24 3.51 4.39
N LYS A 82 23.40 4.15 5.23
CA LYS A 82 22.07 3.65 5.62
C LYS A 82 20.92 4.34 4.89
N CYS A 83 21.20 5.06 3.81
CA CYS A 83 20.17 5.76 3.04
C CYS A 83 19.31 4.77 2.26
N ILE A 84 17.99 4.93 2.38
CA ILE A 84 16.97 4.02 1.82
C ILE A 84 16.17 4.64 0.67
N GLY A 85 16.65 5.73 0.10
CA GLY A 85 15.99 6.44 -0.99
C GLY A 85 16.66 7.77 -1.30
N TRP A 86 16.91 8.02 -2.58
CA TRP A 86 17.42 9.30 -3.03
C TRP A 86 16.35 10.38 -2.86
N LYS A 87 16.76 11.58 -2.44
CA LYS A 87 15.92 12.78 -2.44
C LYS A 87 16.71 13.91 -3.07
N ASN A 88 16.08 14.66 -3.97
CA ASN A 88 16.74 15.80 -4.59
C ASN A 88 17.08 16.87 -3.52
N ALA A 89 18.35 17.28 -3.48
CA ALA A 89 18.80 18.40 -2.65
C ALA A 89 18.38 19.76 -3.22
N GLN A 90 18.20 19.85 -4.54
CA GLN A 90 17.86 21.11 -5.21
C GLN A 90 16.44 21.55 -4.85
N PRO A 91 16.23 22.85 -4.52
CA PRO A 91 14.91 23.39 -4.26
C PRO A 91 14.06 23.35 -5.53
N ILE A 92 12.79 22.94 -5.40
CA ILE A 92 11.82 23.06 -6.48
C ILE A 92 11.49 24.55 -6.64
N LEU A 93 12.02 25.18 -7.69
CA LEU A 93 11.71 26.55 -8.05
C LEU A 93 10.30 26.61 -8.66
N LYS A 94 9.38 27.26 -7.95
CA LYS A 94 8.07 27.61 -8.50
C LYS A 94 8.23 28.88 -9.34
N SER A 95 7.95 28.81 -10.62
CA SER A 95 7.91 30.00 -11.48
C SER A 95 6.82 30.97 -10.99
N ALA A 96 6.99 32.27 -11.22
CA ALA A 96 5.98 33.30 -10.93
C ALA A 96 4.62 33.05 -11.62
N LYS A 97 4.59 32.23 -12.67
CA LYS A 97 3.37 31.76 -13.36
C LYS A 97 2.72 30.51 -12.75
N GLY A 98 3.21 30.01 -11.61
CA GLY A 98 2.70 28.81 -10.96
C GLY A 98 3.14 27.49 -11.62
N GLU A 99 3.88 27.53 -12.73
CA GLU A 99 4.51 26.35 -13.32
C GLU A 99 5.67 25.86 -12.45
N ILE A 100 5.56 24.59 -12.02
CA ILE A 100 6.64 23.88 -11.33
C ILE A 100 7.67 23.51 -12.39
N GLN A 101 8.79 24.22 -12.44
CA GLN A 101 9.93 23.78 -13.25
C GLN A 101 10.54 22.55 -12.56
N GLN A 102 10.49 21.39 -13.23
CA GLN A 102 11.23 20.24 -12.74
C GLN A 102 12.72 20.54 -12.88
N PRO A 103 13.50 20.51 -11.78
CA PRO A 103 14.94 20.69 -11.87
C PRO A 103 15.52 19.61 -12.80
N VAL A 104 16.47 20.01 -13.64
CA VAL A 104 17.26 19.06 -14.44
C VAL A 104 18.09 18.26 -13.45
N ILE A 105 17.81 16.96 -13.36
CA ILE A 105 18.49 16.04 -12.44
C ILE A 105 19.53 15.25 -13.22
N ASN A 106 20.76 15.23 -12.71
CA ASN A 106 21.91 14.52 -13.25
C ASN A 106 22.34 13.39 -12.29
N PHE A 107 23.08 12.40 -12.81
CA PHE A 107 23.56 11.27 -12.01
C PHE A 107 24.51 11.65 -10.87
N PHE A 108 25.15 12.81 -10.98
CA PHE A 108 26.06 13.36 -9.98
C PHE A 108 25.37 14.19 -8.90
N ASP A 109 24.05 14.41 -9.01
CA ASP A 109 23.35 15.24 -8.03
C ASP A 109 23.33 14.57 -6.65
N PRO A 110 23.69 15.31 -5.59
CA PRO A 110 23.80 14.76 -4.26
C PRO A 110 22.42 14.47 -3.67
N CYS A 111 22.32 13.33 -2.98
CA CYS A 111 21.16 13.01 -2.17
C CYS A 111 21.04 13.97 -0.98
N LYS A 112 19.87 14.55 -0.77
CA LYS A 112 19.59 15.41 0.38
C LYS A 112 19.83 14.74 1.74
N ILE A 113 19.74 13.41 1.81
CA ILE A 113 19.85 12.64 3.06
C ILE A 113 21.29 12.25 3.36
N CYS A 114 21.99 11.63 2.39
CA CYS A 114 23.33 11.07 2.61
C CYS A 114 24.44 11.72 1.80
N THR A 115 24.13 12.79 1.06
CA THR A 115 25.04 13.57 0.20
C THR A 115 25.76 12.79 -0.91
N HIS A 116 25.59 11.47 -1.00
CA HIS A 116 26.08 10.63 -2.09
C HIS A 116 25.33 10.91 -3.41
N PRO A 117 26.00 10.71 -4.56
CA PRO A 117 25.39 10.93 -5.87
C PRO A 117 24.17 10.03 -6.11
N LEU A 118 23.27 10.50 -6.98
CA LEU A 118 22.15 9.71 -7.48
C LEU A 118 22.60 8.35 -8.03
N GLU A 119 23.74 8.30 -8.72
CA GLU A 119 24.34 7.08 -9.24
C GLU A 119 24.43 5.96 -8.18
N ASN A 120 24.85 6.29 -6.96
CA ASN A 120 24.96 5.30 -5.87
C ASN A 120 23.60 4.72 -5.46
N HIS A 121 22.49 5.39 -5.77
CA HIS A 121 21.14 4.90 -5.47
C HIS A 121 20.53 4.10 -6.60
N ILE A 122 21.09 4.16 -7.81
CA ILE A 122 20.53 3.48 -8.99
C ILE A 122 21.49 2.44 -9.58
N LYS A 123 22.73 2.31 -9.11
CA LYS A 123 23.78 1.46 -9.71
C LYS A 123 23.36 -0.01 -9.96
N HIS A 124 22.45 -0.58 -9.17
CA HIS A 124 21.90 -1.94 -9.35
C HIS A 124 20.77 -2.06 -10.38
N LEU A 125 20.22 -0.95 -10.87
CA LEU A 125 19.06 -0.90 -11.75
C LEU A 125 19.40 -0.99 -13.26
N PRO A 126 20.41 -0.28 -13.82
CA PRO A 126 20.72 -0.34 -15.24
C PRO A 126 21.04 -1.74 -15.79
N VAL A 127 21.47 -2.67 -14.93
CA VAL A 127 21.80 -4.05 -15.30
C VAL A 127 20.58 -4.98 -15.36
N GLN A 128 19.41 -4.50 -14.93
CA GLN A 128 18.16 -5.26 -14.92
C GLN A 128 17.48 -5.24 -16.28
N SER A 129 16.64 -6.25 -16.55
CA SER A 129 15.83 -6.24 -17.77
C SER A 129 14.74 -5.18 -17.73
N ASP A 130 14.25 -4.76 -18.90
CA ASP A 130 13.15 -3.80 -18.99
C ASP A 130 11.88 -4.30 -18.32
N GLU A 131 11.61 -5.61 -18.36
CA GLU A 131 10.48 -6.23 -17.66
C GLU A 131 10.60 -6.04 -16.16
N GLU A 132 11.80 -6.23 -15.60
CA GLU A 132 12.06 -6.06 -14.18
C GLU A 132 11.95 -4.59 -13.76
N ILE A 133 12.52 -3.66 -14.55
CA ILE A 133 12.36 -2.22 -14.33
C ILE A 133 10.88 -1.83 -14.35
N ASN A 134 10.11 -2.32 -15.32
CA ASN A 134 8.68 -2.06 -15.42
C ASN A 134 7.90 -2.68 -14.24
N ARG A 135 8.30 -3.86 -13.76
CA ARG A 135 7.72 -4.48 -12.55
C ARG A 135 7.93 -3.61 -11.32
N LEU A 136 9.17 -3.14 -11.09
CA LEU A 136 9.50 -2.24 -9.98
C LEU A 136 8.73 -0.92 -10.08
N LEU A 137 8.64 -0.34 -11.27
CA LEU A 137 7.86 0.89 -11.52
C LEU A 137 6.37 0.68 -11.24
N GLY A 138 5.82 -0.47 -11.62
CA GLY A 138 4.45 -0.84 -11.31
C GLY A 138 4.18 -0.83 -9.81
N MET A 139 5.08 -1.43 -9.03
CA MET A 139 4.99 -1.41 -7.56
C MET A 139 5.15 0.00 -6.99
N ALA A 140 6.06 0.83 -7.52
CA ALA A 140 6.26 2.20 -7.08
C ALA A 140 4.99 3.06 -7.30
N ILE A 141 4.31 2.88 -8.42
CA ILE A 141 3.04 3.57 -8.71
C ILE A 141 1.92 3.10 -7.77
N ASP A 142 1.86 1.80 -7.48
CA ASP A 142 0.89 1.26 -6.52
C ASP A 142 1.17 1.80 -5.11
N ALA A 143 2.44 1.86 -4.70
CA ALA A 143 2.85 2.43 -3.42
C ALA A 143 2.49 3.92 -3.30
N ASP A 144 2.79 4.73 -4.33
CA ASP A 144 2.38 6.15 -4.39
C ASP A 144 0.86 6.31 -4.27
N ASN A 145 0.10 5.45 -4.96
CA ASN A 145 -1.35 5.48 -4.94
C ASN A 145 -1.93 5.11 -3.56
N ILE A 146 -1.41 4.04 -2.94
CA ILE A 146 -1.81 3.64 -1.58
C ILE A 146 -1.46 4.74 -0.58
N PHE A 147 -0.28 5.33 -0.69
CA PHE A 147 0.16 6.43 0.17
C PHE A 147 -0.79 7.64 0.06
N ALA A 148 -1.15 8.05 -1.16
CA ALA A 148 -2.10 9.14 -1.39
C ALA A 148 -3.49 8.87 -0.77
N ASN A 149 -3.98 7.62 -0.83
CA ASN A 149 -5.25 7.22 -0.24
C ASN A 149 -5.18 7.11 1.30
N THR A 150 -4.03 6.72 1.86
CA THR A 150 -3.81 6.60 3.31
C THR A 150 -4.05 7.93 4.06
N HIS A 151 -3.73 9.06 3.42
CA HIS A 151 -3.96 10.39 4.01
C HIS A 151 -5.44 10.81 4.04
N ARG A 152 -6.26 10.24 3.14
CA ARG A 152 -7.69 10.54 3.03
C ARG A 152 -8.55 9.54 3.79
N GLU A 153 -7.97 8.40 4.16
CA GLU A 153 -8.67 7.33 4.87
C GLU A 153 -8.97 7.74 6.32
N VAL A 154 -10.24 7.62 6.68
CA VAL A 154 -10.78 7.99 8.00
C VAL A 154 -10.87 6.76 8.88
N ASP A 155 -11.22 5.60 8.31
CA ASP A 155 -11.36 4.36 9.06
C ASP A 155 -9.98 3.85 9.55
N PRO A 156 -9.76 3.71 10.87
CA PRO A 156 -8.45 3.37 11.41
C PRO A 156 -7.98 1.97 11.01
N ASP A 157 -8.88 1.01 10.85
CA ASP A 157 -8.50 -0.36 10.51
C ASP A 157 -8.16 -0.50 9.03
N THR A 158 -8.92 0.12 8.13
CA THR A 158 -8.58 0.27 6.71
C THR A 158 -7.25 0.98 6.53
N LYS A 159 -7.01 2.06 7.30
CA LYS A 159 -5.75 2.78 7.28
C LYS A 159 -4.56 1.92 7.68
N LYS A 160 -4.70 1.03 8.68
CA LYS A 160 -3.64 0.06 9.04
C LYS A 160 -3.32 -0.87 7.88
N VAL A 161 -4.34 -1.36 7.16
CA VAL A 161 -4.15 -2.19 5.96
C VAL A 161 -3.40 -1.44 4.88
N TYR A 162 -3.75 -0.19 4.58
CA TYR A 162 -3.02 0.63 3.60
C TYR A 162 -1.56 0.88 4.02
N ILE A 163 -1.30 1.20 5.29
CA ILE A 163 0.06 1.37 5.80
C ILE A 163 0.87 0.08 5.66
N TYR A 164 0.27 -1.08 5.96
CA TYR A 164 0.91 -2.38 5.77
C TYR A 164 1.26 -2.63 4.29
N LEU A 165 0.30 -2.46 3.38
CA LEU A 165 0.52 -2.67 1.94
C LEU A 165 1.56 -1.70 1.37
N TYR A 166 1.55 -0.43 1.80
CA TYR A 166 2.57 0.55 1.42
C TYR A 166 3.96 0.10 1.86
N LYS A 167 4.12 -0.33 3.12
CA LYS A 167 5.39 -0.84 3.64
C LYS A 167 5.85 -2.10 2.91
N LEU A 168 4.93 -3.04 2.65
CA LEU A 168 5.21 -4.26 1.89
C LEU A 168 5.77 -3.93 0.50
N LEU A 169 5.07 -3.10 -0.28
CA LEU A 169 5.52 -2.71 -1.62
C LEU A 169 6.86 -1.96 -1.57
N ARG A 170 7.03 -1.04 -0.62
CA ARG A 170 8.29 -0.30 -0.45
C ARG A 170 9.46 -1.25 -0.18
N ASN A 171 9.26 -2.25 0.68
CA ASN A 171 10.28 -3.27 0.96
C ASN A 171 10.53 -4.15 -0.27
N CYS A 172 9.49 -4.53 -1.02
CA CYS A 172 9.66 -5.33 -2.24
C CYS A 172 10.41 -4.57 -3.34
N ILE A 173 10.21 -3.26 -3.48
CA ILE A 173 11.02 -2.45 -4.41
C ILE A 173 12.46 -2.38 -3.92
N PHE A 174 12.66 -2.11 -2.63
CA PHE A 174 13.98 -2.03 -2.01
C PHE A 174 14.79 -3.32 -2.14
N SER A 175 14.15 -4.48 -1.94
CA SER A 175 14.77 -5.81 -2.02
C SER A 175 14.65 -6.45 -3.41
N MET A 176 14.00 -5.77 -4.36
CA MET A 176 13.67 -6.30 -5.69
C MET A 176 12.93 -7.66 -5.65
N THR A 177 12.08 -7.89 -4.66
CA THR A 177 11.30 -9.13 -4.52
C THR A 177 9.85 -8.95 -5.00
N LYS A 178 9.12 -10.08 -5.12
CA LYS A 178 7.68 -10.06 -5.42
C LYS A 178 6.89 -9.89 -4.11
N PRO A 179 5.80 -9.09 -4.11
CA PRO A 179 4.99 -8.90 -2.92
C PRO A 179 4.22 -10.18 -2.57
N THR A 180 4.34 -10.59 -1.31
CA THR A 180 3.54 -11.66 -0.71
C THR A 180 2.97 -11.13 0.60
N VAL A 181 1.66 -11.23 0.79
CA VAL A 181 1.01 -10.79 2.03
C VAL A 181 1.18 -11.91 3.04
N GLU A 182 2.04 -11.70 4.02
CA GLU A 182 2.25 -12.64 5.14
C GLU A 182 1.59 -12.11 6.40
N GLY A 183 1.00 -12.99 7.21
CA GLY A 183 0.38 -12.60 8.47
C GLY A 183 -0.45 -13.71 9.12
N PRO A 184 -0.97 -13.46 10.34
CA PRO A 184 -1.74 -14.42 11.12
C PRO A 184 -3.09 -14.79 10.48
N LEU A 185 -3.50 -14.06 9.43
CA LEU A 185 -4.73 -14.30 8.68
C LEU A 185 -4.65 -15.52 7.74
N GLY A 186 -3.47 -16.12 7.60
CA GLY A 186 -3.24 -17.24 6.67
C GLY A 186 -3.17 -16.80 5.21
N GLN A 187 -3.13 -17.79 4.31
CA GLN A 187 -3.16 -17.59 2.86
C GLN A 187 -4.50 -18.07 2.30
N PRO A 188 -5.02 -17.47 1.22
CA PRO A 188 -6.18 -18.00 0.53
C PRO A 188 -5.92 -19.43 -0.02
N PRO A 189 -6.96 -20.26 -0.18
CA PRO A 189 -8.37 -19.99 0.12
C PRO A 189 -8.69 -20.08 1.61
N PHE A 190 -9.57 -19.21 2.10
CA PHE A 190 -9.94 -19.15 3.52
C PHE A 190 -11.10 -20.10 3.89
N GLU A 191 -11.89 -20.57 2.91
CA GLU A 191 -13.04 -21.45 3.14
C GLU A 191 -13.27 -22.37 1.93
N ARG A 192 -13.89 -23.55 2.15
CA ARG A 192 -14.35 -24.48 1.11
C ARG A 192 -15.72 -25.07 1.48
N PRO A 193 -16.70 -25.16 0.55
CA PRO A 193 -16.66 -24.66 -0.83
C PRO A 193 -16.55 -23.14 -0.89
N ASN A 194 -16.10 -22.61 -2.03
CA ASN A 194 -16.07 -21.17 -2.24
C ASN A 194 -17.44 -20.66 -2.70
N ILE A 195 -17.66 -19.34 -2.59
CA ILE A 195 -18.85 -18.62 -3.04
C ILE A 195 -18.97 -18.70 -4.57
#